data_AF-A0A6B3EIP7-F1
#
_entry.id   AF-A0A6B3EIP7-F1
#
_cell.length_a   1.000
_cell.length_b   1.000
_cell.length_c   1.000
_cell.angle_alpha   90.00
_cell.angle_beta   90.00
_cell.angle_gamma   90.00
#
_symmetry.space_group_name_H-M   'P 1'
#
loop_
_entity.id
_entity.type
_entity.pdbx_description
1 polymer ?
#
loop_
_entity_poly.entity_id
_entity_poly.type
_entity_poly.pdbx_seq_one_letter_code
_entity_poly.pdbx_strand_id
1 'polypeptide(L)'
;VSLMCDVDETAVVACPDAKSIYDIPKVLHGEGLDAYVVRKLDLPFRDVDWTVWEDLLDRVHNPDHEVTVALVGKYIDLPDA
;
A
#
# COMPACT_ATOMS: atom_id res chain seq x y z
N VAL A 1 -19.96 3.04 10.37
CA VAL A 1 -18.80 3.90 10.69
C VAL A 1 -19.06 5.33 10.26
N SER A 2 -19.37 5.59 8.98
CA SER A 2 -19.67 6.93 8.45
C SER A 2 -20.63 7.77 9.32
N LEU A 3 -21.81 7.26 9.64
CA LEU A 3 -22.83 7.97 10.45
C LEU A 3 -22.36 8.39 11.86
N MET A 4 -21.46 7.63 12.48
CA MET A 4 -21.00 7.92 13.85
C MET A 4 -19.78 8.83 13.88
N CYS A 5 -19.08 8.97 12.75
CA CYS A 5 -17.84 9.72 12.64
C CYS A 5 -17.99 11.01 11.82
N ASP A 6 -19.20 11.30 11.30
CA ASP A 6 -19.49 12.45 10.43
C ASP A 6 -18.53 12.53 9.22
N VAL A 7 -18.30 11.37 8.60
CA VAL A 7 -17.47 11.26 7.39
C VAL A 7 -18.32 10.78 6.22
N ASP A 8 -18.01 11.26 5.01
CA ASP A 8 -18.64 10.79 3.78
C ASP A 8 -18.49 9.27 3.64
N GLU A 9 -19.53 8.56 3.20
CA GLU A 9 -19.48 7.10 3.02
C GLU A 9 -18.36 6.70 2.04
N THR A 10 -18.10 7.50 1.01
CA THR A 10 -17.02 7.28 0.03
C THR A 10 -15.63 7.58 0.60
N ALA A 11 -15.55 8.13 1.81
CA ALA A 11 -14.30 8.33 2.55
C ALA A 11 -13.99 7.18 3.53
N VAL A 12 -14.90 6.22 3.68
CA VAL A 12 -14.71 5.04 4.54
C VAL A 12 -14.13 3.91 3.71
N VAL A 13 -12.86 3.59 3.96
CA VAL A 13 -12.07 2.64 3.18
C VAL A 13 -11.63 1.47 4.07
N ALA A 14 -11.81 0.24 3.59
CA ALA A 14 -11.31 -0.93 4.29
C ALA A 14 -9.79 -1.08 4.08
N CYS A 15 -9.03 -1.20 5.17
CA CYS A 15 -7.59 -1.47 5.12
C CYS A 15 -7.28 -2.79 5.84
N PRO A 16 -7.56 -3.95 5.21
CA PRO A 16 -7.19 -5.25 5.77
C PRO A 16 -5.66 -5.43 5.83
N ASP A 17 -5.22 -6.39 6.64
CA ASP A 17 -3.81 -6.74 6.75
C ASP A 17 -3.23 -7.17 5.39
N ALA A 18 -2.18 -6.48 4.97
CA ALA A 18 -1.47 -6.77 3.73
C ALA A 18 -0.35 -7.79 3.97
N LYS A 19 -0.11 -8.68 2.99
CA LYS A 19 0.98 -9.68 3.08
C LYS A 19 2.36 -9.04 3.03
N SER A 20 2.48 -7.94 2.31
CA SER A 20 3.66 -7.10 2.23
C SER A 20 3.27 -5.62 2.31
N ILE A 21 4.18 -4.77 2.80
CA ILE A 21 3.99 -3.32 2.78
C ILE A 21 3.77 -2.78 1.35
N TYR A 22 4.27 -3.50 0.32
CA TYR A 22 4.14 -3.11 -1.08
C TYR A 22 2.73 -3.35 -1.65
N ASP A 23 1.90 -4.15 -0.99
CA ASP A 23 0.52 -4.43 -1.42
C ASP A 23 -0.46 -3.34 -0.99
N ILE A 24 -0.12 -2.58 0.05
CA ILE A 24 -1.00 -1.55 0.64
C ILE A 24 -1.51 -0.55 -0.40
N PRO A 25 -0.69 -0.02 -1.33
CA PRO A 25 -1.18 0.91 -2.35
C PRO A 25 -2.25 0.33 -3.27
N LYS A 26 -2.17 -0.97 -3.62
CA LYS A 26 -3.21 -1.63 -4.44
C LYS A 26 -4.52 -1.78 -3.66
N VAL A 27 -4.44 -2.08 -2.35
CA VAL A 27 -5.62 -2.14 -1.46
C VAL A 27 -6.30 -0.78 -1.38
N LEU A 28 -5.54 0.29 -1.09
CA LEU A 28 -6.10 1.64 -0.98
C LEU A 28 -6.67 2.17 -2.29
N HIS A 29 -6.03 1.86 -3.42
CA HIS A 29 -6.53 2.22 -4.75
C HIS A 29 -7.81 1.44 -5.11
N GLY A 30 -7.88 0.15 -4.78
CA GLY A 30 -9.08 -0.66 -5.01
C GLY A 30 -10.31 -0.16 -4.25
N GLU A 31 -10.09 0.46 -3.09
CA GLU A 31 -11.13 1.10 -2.28
C GLU A 31 -11.42 2.56 -2.68
N GLY A 32 -10.70 3.11 -3.66
CA GLY A 32 -10.94 4.44 -4.24
C GLY A 32 -10.51 5.62 -3.37
N LEU A 33 -9.63 5.40 -2.39
CA LEU A 33 -9.17 6.45 -1.47
C LEU A 33 -8.45 7.59 -2.21
N ASP A 34 -7.59 7.25 -3.16
CA ASP A 34 -6.82 8.19 -3.97
C ASP A 34 -7.73 9.07 -4.83
N ALA A 35 -8.72 8.47 -5.50
CA ALA A 35 -9.72 9.19 -6.28
C ALA A 35 -10.56 10.14 -5.40
N TYR A 36 -10.94 9.69 -4.18
CA TYR A 36 -11.62 10.54 -3.21
C TYR A 36 -10.77 11.75 -2.82
N VAL A 37 -9.48 11.56 -2.53
CA VAL A 37 -8.54 12.63 -2.17
C VAL A 37 -8.34 13.64 -3.31
N VAL A 38 -8.13 13.16 -4.54
CA VAL A 38 -7.98 14.03 -5.73
C VAL A 38 -9.20 14.92 -5.92
N ARG A 39 -10.40 14.34 -5.82
CA ARG A 39 -11.67 15.08 -5.92
C ARG A 39 -11.85 16.07 -4.77
N LYS A 40 -11.52 15.68 -3.54
CA LYS A 40 -11.70 16.52 -2.34
C LYS A 40 -10.78 17.75 -2.35
N LEU A 41 -9.59 17.60 -2.92
CA LEU A 41 -8.57 18.66 -3.00
C LEU A 41 -8.61 19.45 -4.32
N ASP A 42 -9.57 19.17 -5.21
CA ASP A 42 -9.70 19.78 -6.54
C ASP A 42 -8.40 19.71 -7.38
N LEU A 43 -7.73 18.54 -7.31
CA LEU A 43 -6.49 18.30 -8.03
C LEU A 43 -6.77 17.78 -9.46
N PRO A 44 -5.88 18.05 -10.42
CA PRO A 44 -5.98 17.45 -11.75
C PRO A 44 -5.96 15.92 -11.66
N PHE A 45 -7.02 15.29 -12.16
CA PHE A 45 -7.10 13.84 -12.20
C PHE A 45 -6.28 13.28 -13.36
N ARG A 46 -5.48 12.25 -13.08
CA ARG A 46 -4.92 11.33 -14.07
C ARG A 46 -5.08 9.92 -13.54
N ASP A 47 -5.21 8.97 -14.45
CA ASP A 47 -5.13 7.56 -14.09
C ASP A 47 -3.74 7.23 -13.52
N VAL A 48 -3.72 6.29 -12.59
CA VAL A 48 -2.49 5.82 -11.95
C VAL A 48 -1.73 4.96 -12.95
N ASP A 49 -0.47 5.33 -13.22
CA ASP A 49 0.45 4.47 -13.97
C ASP A 49 1.04 3.41 -13.03
N TRP A 50 0.59 2.18 -13.21
CA TRP A 50 0.99 1.03 -12.39
C TRP A 50 2.24 0.32 -12.89
N THR A 51 2.80 0.68 -14.05
CA THR A 51 3.84 -0.09 -14.75
C THR A 51 5.03 -0.45 -13.85
N VAL A 52 5.56 0.53 -13.11
CA VAL A 52 6.73 0.33 -12.23
C VAL A 52 6.35 -0.45 -10.97
N TRP A 53 5.13 -0.24 -10.46
CA TRP A 53 4.69 -0.87 -9.23
C TRP A 53 4.30 -2.33 -9.44
N GLU A 54 3.74 -2.68 -10.59
CA GLU A 54 3.45 -4.05 -10.98
C GLU A 54 4.73 -4.87 -11.16
N ASP A 55 5.75 -4.32 -11.82
CA ASP A 55 7.08 -4.97 -11.90
C ASP A 55 7.71 -5.18 -10.50
N LEU A 56 7.53 -4.23 -9.56
CA LEU A 56 7.98 -4.41 -8.17
C LEU A 56 7.21 -5.55 -7.48
N LEU A 57 5.88 -5.56 -7.58
CA LEU A 57 5.04 -6.57 -6.96
C LEU A 57 5.35 -7.97 -7.50
N ASP A 58 5.60 -8.10 -8.80
CA ASP A 58 5.99 -9.35 -9.41
C ASP A 58 7.30 -9.89 -8.81
N ARG A 59 8.30 -9.03 -8.59
CA ARG A 59 9.58 -9.44 -7.96
C ARG A 59 9.43 -9.81 -6.49
N VAL A 60 8.53 -9.12 -5.77
CA VAL A 60 8.25 -9.38 -4.35
C VAL A 60 7.54 -10.72 -4.16
N HIS A 61 6.56 -11.02 -5.01
CA HIS A 61 5.70 -12.21 -4.87
C HIS A 61 6.19 -13.42 -5.64
N ASN A 62 6.98 -13.23 -6.71
CA ASN A 62 7.51 -14.29 -7.57
C ASN A 62 9.05 -14.20 -7.69
N PRO A 63 9.80 -14.42 -6.60
CA PRO A 63 11.26 -14.47 -6.68
C PRO A 63 11.74 -15.71 -7.45
N ASP A 64 12.70 -15.54 -8.35
CA ASP A 64 13.30 -16.67 -9.09
C ASP A 64 14.09 -17.64 -8.19
N HIS A 65 14.69 -17.10 -7.13
CA HIS A 65 15.60 -17.80 -6.23
C HIS A 65 15.46 -17.34 -4.79
N GLU A 66 15.68 -18.25 -3.85
CA GLU A 66 15.80 -17.95 -2.42
C GLU A 66 17.26 -18.02 -1.99
N VAL A 67 17.74 -17.00 -1.27
CA VAL A 67 19.12 -16.92 -0.78
C VAL A 67 19.14 -16.59 0.71
N THR A 68 20.01 -17.25 1.46
CA THR A 68 20.21 -16.98 2.89
C THR A 68 21.33 -15.96 3.07
N VAL A 69 21.02 -14.82 3.72
CA VAL A 69 21.98 -13.76 4.04
C VAL A 69 22.10 -13.63 5.55
N ALA A 70 23.32 -13.75 6.10
CA ALA A 70 23.57 -13.56 7.52
C ALA A 70 23.81 -12.08 7.84
N LEU A 71 23.03 -11.52 8.76
CA LEU A 71 23.16 -10.13 9.22
C LEU A 71 23.80 -10.11 10.63
N VAL A 72 25.00 -9.52 10.75
CA VAL A 72 25.73 -9.42 12.02
C VAL A 72 25.49 -8.04 12.62
N GLY A 73 24.50 -7.92 13.50
CA GLY A 73 24.13 -6.68 14.18
C GLY A 73 24.52 -6.66 15.66
N LYS A 74 24.73 -5.46 16.21
CA LYS A 74 24.88 -5.25 17.67
C LYS A 74 23.55 -5.41 18.40
N TYR A 75 22.44 -5.06 17.74
CA TYR A 75 21.06 -5.28 18.16
C TYR A 75 20.34 -5.90 16.96
N ILE A 76 19.92 -7.16 17.06
CA ILE A 76 19.29 -7.90 15.96
C ILE A 76 17.81 -8.20 16.23
N ASP A 77 17.33 -7.88 17.44
CA ASP A 77 15.96 -8.17 17.87
C ASP A 77 14.93 -7.16 17.32
N LEU A 78 15.39 -5.98 16.88
CA LEU A 78 14.58 -4.98 16.21
C LEU A 78 15.10 -4.78 14.78
N PRO A 79 14.32 -5.14 13.74
CA PRO A 79 14.66 -4.86 12.34
C PRO A 79 14.78 -3.36 12.01
N ASP A 80 14.33 -2.48 12.91
CA ASP A 80 14.36 -1.02 12.75
C ASP A 80 15.68 -0.36 13.23
N ALA A 81 16.64 -1.13 13.77
CA ALA A 81 17.85 -0.62 14.44
C ALA A 81 19.13 -0.64 13.58
#